data_AF-A0A960IN10-F1
#
_entry.id   AF-A0A960IN10-F1
#
_cell.length_a   1.000
_cell.length_b   1.000
_cell.length_c   1.000
_cell.angle_alpha   90.00
_cell.angle_beta   90.00
_cell.angle_gamma   90.00
#
_symmetry.space_group_name_H-M   'P 1'
#
loop_
_entity.id
_entity.type
_entity.pdbx_description
1 polymer ?
#
loop_
_entity_poly.entity_id
_entity_poly.type
_entity_poly.pdbx_seq_one_letter_code
_entity_poly.pdbx_strand_id
1 'polypeptide(L)'
;MGSRQTLNGRLHQIVDELVDRGLTLEQARQEFERQFITASLKSNDWNFCRSARSLGVHRNTLRNKVSHLGIGVSDRRSRGAARSTLRRPEPKA
;
A
#
# COMPACT_ATOMS: atom_id res chain seq x y z
N MET A 1 0.10 -25.94 -20.02
CA MET A 1 -0.96 -25.76 -18.99
C MET A 1 -0.29 -25.18 -17.75
N GLY A 2 -0.48 -23.89 -17.49
CA GLY A 2 0.16 -23.24 -16.34
C GLY A 2 -0.42 -23.80 -15.05
N SER A 3 0.44 -24.39 -14.21
CA SER A 3 0.05 -24.88 -12.88
C SER A 3 -0.70 -23.77 -12.14
N ARG A 4 -1.99 -24.00 -11.88
CA ARG A 4 -2.83 -23.12 -11.08
C ARG A 4 -2.35 -23.22 -9.64
N GLN A 5 -1.25 -22.55 -9.35
CA GLN A 5 -0.72 -22.49 -8.00
C GLN A 5 -1.81 -21.91 -7.09
N THR A 6 -2.18 -22.67 -6.07
CA THR A 6 -3.13 -22.20 -5.06
C THR A 6 -2.48 -21.09 -4.24
N LEU A 7 -3.28 -20.15 -3.74
CA LEU A 7 -2.78 -19.07 -2.88
C LEU A 7 -2.00 -19.64 -1.69
N ASN A 8 -2.50 -20.74 -1.11
CA ASN A 8 -1.86 -21.43 0.01
C ASN A 8 -0.48 -21.98 -0.36
N GLY A 9 -0.31 -22.57 -1.54
CA GLY A 9 0.99 -23.06 -1.99
C GLY A 9 2.03 -21.94 -2.12
N ARG A 10 1.63 -20.81 -2.71
CA ARG A 10 2.51 -19.63 -2.83
C ARG A 10 2.85 -19.02 -1.47
N LEU A 11 1.88 -18.99 -0.54
CA LEU A 11 2.10 -18.49 0.80
C LEU A 11 3.15 -19.34 1.54
N HIS A 12 3.06 -20.68 1.46
CA HIS A 12 4.05 -21.56 2.07
C HIS A 12 5.46 -21.32 1.50
N GLN A 13 5.60 -21.15 0.18
CA GLN A 13 6.91 -20.84 -0.43
C GLN A 13 7.51 -19.54 0.10
N ILE A 14 6.69 -18.50 0.25
CA ILE A 14 7.14 -17.21 0.80
C ILE A 14 7.56 -17.38 2.26
N VAL A 15 6.78 -18.11 3.07
CA VAL A 15 7.11 -18.34 4.48
C VAL A 15 8.42 -19.10 4.63
N ASP A 16 8.63 -20.15 3.82
CA ASP A 16 9.87 -20.93 3.82
C ASP A 16 11.09 -20.05 3.49
N GLU A 17 10.97 -19.21 2.45
CA GLU A 17 12.01 -18.23 2.06
C GLU A 17 12.28 -17.18 3.16
N LEU A 18 11.25 -16.73 3.88
CA LEU A 18 11.42 -15.79 4.99
C LEU A 18 12.15 -16.43 6.18
N VAL A 19 11.86 -17.70 6.47
CA VAL A 19 12.51 -18.48 7.53
C VAL A 19 13.96 -18.81 7.17
N ASP A 20 14.22 -19.21 5.92
CA ASP A 20 15.58 -19.47 5.40
C ASP A 20 16.48 -18.22 5.51
N ARG A 21 15.92 -17.04 5.24
CA ARG A 21 16.60 -15.75 5.43
C ARG A 21 16.81 -15.35 6.89
N GLY A 22 16.34 -16.14 7.85
CA GLY A 22 16.48 -15.87 9.29
C GLY A 22 15.69 -14.66 9.78
N LEU A 23 14.62 -14.28 9.08
CA LEU A 23 13.79 -13.15 9.49
C LEU A 23 12.99 -13.50 10.75
N THR A 24 12.96 -12.57 11.69
CA THR A 24 12.08 -12.71 12.86
C THR A 24 10.61 -12.59 12.45
N LEU A 25 9.71 -13.17 13.25
CA LEU A 25 8.27 -13.04 13.04
C LEU A 25 7.82 -11.57 12.97
N GLU A 26 8.46 -10.70 13.74
CA GLU A 26 8.16 -9.26 13.73
C GLU A 26 8.53 -8.63 12.39
N GLN A 27 9.70 -8.93 11.84
CA GLN A 27 10.14 -8.42 10.54
C GLN A 27 9.26 -8.97 9.40
N ALA A 28 8.94 -10.26 9.42
CA ALA A 28 8.04 -10.88 8.45
C ALA A 28 6.65 -10.21 8.47
N ARG A 29 6.10 -9.96 9.67
CA ARG A 29 4.82 -9.25 9.85
C ARG A 29 4.90 -7.82 9.32
N GLN A 30 6.00 -7.11 9.59
CA GLN A 30 6.19 -5.73 9.15
C GLN A 30 6.26 -5.63 7.63
N GLU A 31 7.01 -6.51 6.96
CA GLU A 31 7.11 -6.55 5.50
C GLU A 31 5.77 -6.93 4.86
N PHE A 32 5.10 -7.97 5.39
CA PHE A 32 3.76 -8.33 4.93
C PHE A 32 2.79 -7.16 5.06
N GLU A 33 2.75 -6.52 6.24
CA GLU A 33 1.85 -5.40 6.51
C GLU A 33 2.14 -4.23 5.56
N ARG A 34 3.41 -3.92 5.32
CA ARG A 34 3.84 -2.87 4.38
C ARG A 34 3.34 -3.14 2.97
N GLN A 35 3.53 -4.36 2.48
CA GLN A 35 3.11 -4.78 1.14
C GLN A 35 1.59 -4.78 1.00
N PHE A 36 0.88 -5.30 2.00
CA PHE A 36 -0.58 -5.40 1.99
C PHE A 36 -1.25 -4.02 2.01
N ILE A 37 -0.79 -3.12 2.87
CA ILE A 37 -1.28 -1.74 2.92
C ILE A 37 -0.99 -1.01 1.61
N THR A 38 0.20 -1.20 1.05
CA THR A 38 0.58 -0.58 -0.24
C THR A 38 -0.31 -1.08 -1.38
N ALA A 39 -0.57 -2.38 -1.46
CA ALA A 39 -1.45 -2.97 -2.47
C ALA A 39 -2.90 -2.44 -2.34
N SER A 40 -3.42 -2.34 -1.11
CA SER A 40 -4.75 -1.78 -0.84
C SER A 40 -4.84 -0.32 -1.24
N LEU A 41 -3.83 0.50 -0.89
CA LEU A 41 -3.76 1.90 -1.29
C LEU A 41 -3.70 2.05 -2.81
N LYS A 42 -2.88 1.24 -3.51
CA LYS A 42 -2.78 1.26 -4.97
C LYS A 42 -4.13 0.92 -5.63
N SER A 43 -4.82 -0.11 -5.13
CA SER A 43 -6.14 -0.53 -5.62
C SER A 43 -7.22 0.54 -5.42
N ASN A 44 -7.07 1.39 -4.39
CA ASN A 44 -8.02 2.44 -4.02
C ASN A 44 -7.54 3.86 -4.40
N ASP A 45 -6.67 4.02 -5.39
CA ASP A 45 -6.16 5.33 -5.84
C ASP A 45 -5.52 6.19 -4.73
N TRP A 46 -4.82 5.54 -3.80
CA TRP A 46 -4.25 6.16 -2.60
C TRP A 46 -5.29 6.87 -1.71
N ASN A 47 -6.56 6.49 -1.81
CA ASN A 47 -7.61 7.00 -0.95
C ASN A 47 -7.60 6.24 0.38
N PHE A 48 -7.06 6.88 1.41
CA PHE A 48 -6.96 6.31 2.76
C PHE A 48 -8.32 5.93 3.35
N CYS A 49 -9.38 6.69 3.10
CA CYS A 49 -10.70 6.38 3.64
C CYS A 49 -11.28 5.11 3.01
N ARG A 50 -11.17 4.96 1.69
CA ARG A 50 -11.62 3.75 0.98
C ARG A 50 -10.75 2.54 1.33
N SER A 51 -9.43 2.72 1.35
CA SER A 51 -8.48 1.68 1.74
C SER A 51 -8.72 1.20 3.16
N ALA A 52 -8.93 2.12 4.12
CA ALA A 52 -9.22 1.77 5.51
C ALA A 52 -10.51 0.95 5.65
N ARG A 53 -11.57 1.33 4.93
CA ARG A 53 -12.81 0.54 4.88
C ARG A 53 -12.58 -0.84 4.27
N SER A 54 -11.85 -0.91 3.16
CA SER A 54 -11.53 -2.19 2.49
C SER A 54 -10.67 -3.10 3.34
N LEU A 55 -9.80 -2.53 4.18
CA LEU A 55 -8.94 -3.24 5.12
C LEU A 55 -9.64 -3.55 6.46
N GLY A 56 -10.85 -3.03 6.70
CA GLY A 56 -11.55 -3.19 7.97
C GLY A 56 -10.90 -2.46 9.15
N VAL A 57 -10.07 -1.44 8.89
CA VAL A 57 -9.36 -0.67 9.93
C VAL A 57 -9.83 0.76 10.01
N HIS A 58 -9.60 1.42 11.14
CA HIS A 58 -9.86 2.85 11.25
C HIS A 58 -8.84 3.66 10.42
N ARG A 59 -9.31 4.72 9.75
CA ARG A 59 -8.49 5.61 8.90
C ARG A 59 -7.26 6.20 9.60
N ASN A 60 -7.37 6.51 10.90
CA ASN A 60 -6.23 7.02 11.68
C ASN A 60 -5.20 5.91 11.93
N THR A 61 -5.65 4.69 12.21
CA THR A 61 -4.78 3.52 12.34
C THR A 61 -4.03 3.28 11.04
N LEU A 62 -4.72 3.33 9.90
CA LEU A 62 -4.08 3.19 8.60
C LEU A 62 -3.05 4.29 8.35
N ARG A 63 -3.38 5.55 8.67
CA ARG A 63 -2.46 6.68 8.53
C ARG A 63 -1.21 6.51 9.38
N ASN A 64 -1.38 6.13 10.65
CA ASN A 64 -0.27 5.87 11.56
C ASN A 64 0.61 4.72 11.05
N LYS A 65 0.01 3.62 10.59
CA LYS A 65 0.74 2.49 9.98
C LYS A 65 1.52 2.92 8.75
N VAL A 66 0.92 3.71 7.86
CA VAL A 66 1.60 4.22 6.66
C VAL A 66 2.80 5.10 7.01
N SER A 67 2.66 5.97 8.02
CA SER A 67 3.77 6.79 8.52
C SER A 67 4.87 5.95 9.17
N HIS A 68 4.50 4.99 10.04
CA HIS A 68 5.45 4.11 10.72
C HIS A 68 6.21 3.19 9.77
N LEU A 69 5.53 2.68 8.73
CA LEU A 69 6.10 1.76 7.74
C LEU A 69 6.83 2.51 6.61
N GLY A 70 6.92 3.84 6.68
CA GLY A 70 7.59 4.66 5.66
C GLY A 70 6.99 4.49 4.27
N ILE A 71 5.69 4.22 4.16
CA ILE A 71 5.00 4.04 2.87
C ILE A 71 4.80 5.44 2.26
N GLY A 72 5.90 5.95 1.71
CA GLY A 72 5.96 7.26 1.06
C GLY A 72 5.27 7.20 -0.29
N VAL A 73 4.38 8.17 -0.52
CA VAL A 73 3.66 8.35 -1.78
C VAL A 73 4.59 8.93 -2.85
N SER A 74 5.74 8.28 -3.11
CA SER A 74 6.59 8.62 -4.25
C SER A 74 5.82 8.48 -5.59
N ASP A 75 4.70 7.76 -5.59
CA ASP A 75 3.75 7.65 -6.71
C ASP A 75 2.87 8.90 -6.93
N ARG A 76 2.70 9.79 -5.93
CA ARG A 76 1.92 11.03 -6.10
C ARG A 76 2.65 12.03 -6.98
N ARG A 77 3.99 12.03 -6.95
CA ARG A 77 4.81 12.94 -7.77
C ARG A 77 4.57 12.71 -9.25
N SER A 78 4.35 11.47 -9.65
CA SER A 78 4.06 11.10 -11.05
C SER A 78 2.67 11.54 -11.52
N ARG A 79 1.69 11.71 -10.61
CA ARG A 79 0.29 12.08 -10.95
C ARG A 79 -0.10 13.53 -10.63
N GLY A 80 0.65 14.20 -9.75
CA GLY A 80 0.37 15.58 -9.32
C GLY A 80 0.76 16.66 -10.34
N ALA A 81 1.73 16.39 -11.23
CA ALA A 81 2.17 17.33 -12.26
C ALA A 81 1.07 17.68 -13.28
N ALA A 82 0.10 16.79 -13.51
CA ALA A 82 -0.96 16.99 -14.50
C ALA A 82 -2.20 17.75 -13.99
N ARG A 83 -2.38 17.93 -12.67
CA ARG A 83 -3.60 18.56 -12.09
C ARG A 83 -3.41 20.01 -11.63
N SER A 84 -2.21 20.59 -11.78
CA SER A 84 -1.88 21.93 -11.29
C SER A 84 -2.06 23.06 -12.32
N THR A 85 -2.69 22.82 -13.48
CA THR A 85 -2.86 23.84 -14.54
C THR A 85 -4.23 24.52 -14.58
N LEU A 86 -5.16 24.19 -13.67
CA LEU A 86 -6.51 24.78 -13.71
C LEU A 86 -6.87 25.51 -12.42
N ARG A 87 -6.25 26.67 -12.21
CA ARG A 87 -6.76 27.75 -11.34
C ARG A 87 -6.12 29.07 -11.78
N ARG A 88 -6.59 29.61 -12.91
CA ARG A 88 -6.49 31.06 -13.17
C ARG A 88 -7.60 31.75 -12.36
N PRO A 89 -7.31 32.73 -11.51
CA PRO A 89 -8.34 33.64 -11.03
C PRO A 89 -8.69 34.62 -12.16
N GLU A 90 -9.96 34.66 -12.55
CA GLU A 90 -10.52 35.71 -13.42
C GLU A 90 -10.41 37.06 -12.70
N PRO A 91 -9.87 38.12 -13.34
CA PRO A 91 -9.91 39.45 -12.76
C PRO A 91 -11.36 39.96 -12.79
N LYS A 92 -11.91 40.33 -11.63
CA LYS A 92 -13.16 41.09 -11.58
C LYS A 92 -12.85 42.55 -11.96
N ALA A 93 -13.59 43.05 -12.96
CA ALA A 93 -13.64 44.45 -13.36
C ALA A 93 -14.28 45.32 -12.28
#